data_AF-A0A0G2G0T9-F1
#
_entry.id   AF-A0A0G2G0T9-F1
#
_cell.length_a   1.000
_cell.length_b   1.000
_cell.length_c   1.000
_cell.angle_alpha   90.00
_cell.angle_beta   90.00
_cell.angle_gamma   90.00
#
_symmetry.space_group_name_H-M   'P 1'
#
loop_
_entity.id
_entity.type
_entity.pdbx_description
1 polymer ?
#
loop_
_entity_poly.entity_id
_entity_poly.type
_entity_poly.pdbx_seq_one_letter_code
_entity_poly.pdbx_strand_id
1 'polypeptide(L)'
;MEHRLPNLATGQGGIPKKIWYKLGAKGLSHDARGWTSTCISQNPGYHAEFLTDQSADEFVKEKYASRPDIVGTYMDLTVPILKADLLRYLLLYAEGGVWFDLDVSCEGIPIDEWVPEEFREDASLVVGWEFDAGYDFLFERQFTTWAVMARKGVPHLMAVVDDIVQSVADVAEANNATISQLNMDLVGDVVEFTGPRRFAKSVTERLWASLKQTDGWDGWDDYYEILEPKLAGDVLVLPGYSLAALFNTYEEEDQERVGPSLVVHHYAGTWKNEFGGERVEE
;
A
#
# COMPACT_ATOMS: atom_id res chain seq x y z
N MET A 1 21.95 11.46 -22.68
CA MET A 1 22.47 12.08 -21.45
C MET A 1 21.31 12.09 -20.47
N GLU A 2 21.23 11.08 -19.61
CA GLU A 2 20.19 11.00 -18.58
C GLU A 2 20.44 12.08 -17.53
N HIS A 3 19.49 13.01 -17.41
CA HIS A 3 19.48 14.00 -16.35
C HIS A 3 19.00 13.33 -15.06
N ARG A 4 19.95 12.82 -14.25
CA ARG A 4 19.69 12.52 -12.84
C ARG A 4 19.42 13.83 -12.09
N LEU A 5 18.19 14.01 -11.63
CA LEU A 5 17.77 15.12 -10.78
C LEU A 5 18.22 14.88 -9.32
N PRO A 6 18.45 15.95 -8.52
CA PRO A 6 19.02 15.83 -7.19
C PRO A 6 18.06 15.16 -6.18
N ASN A 7 18.60 14.17 -5.47
CA ASN A 7 17.92 13.36 -4.46
C ASN A 7 17.44 14.23 -3.28
N LEU A 8 16.12 14.28 -3.04
CA LEU A 8 15.54 14.96 -1.88
C LEU A 8 15.79 14.08 -0.65
N ALA A 9 16.38 14.65 0.39
CA ALA A 9 16.87 13.99 1.61
C ALA A 9 16.00 12.81 2.09
N THR A 10 16.40 11.60 1.71
CA THR A 10 15.86 10.33 2.20
C THR A 10 16.44 10.05 3.59
N GLY A 11 15.62 9.49 4.49
CA GLY A 11 16.08 9.07 5.81
C GLY A 11 17.27 8.13 5.69
N GLN A 12 18.34 8.39 6.44
CA GLN A 12 19.54 7.54 6.43
C GLN A 12 19.18 6.09 6.81
N GLY A 13 19.27 5.17 5.84
CA GLY A 13 19.08 3.73 6.03
C GLY A 13 18.22 3.07 4.93
N GLY A 14 18.53 1.82 4.60
CA GLY A 14 17.75 0.95 3.71
C GLY A 14 16.29 0.76 4.16
N ILE A 15 15.50 0.06 3.37
CA ILE A 15 14.15 -0.34 3.78
C ILE A 15 14.25 -1.27 5.00
N PRO A 16 13.57 -0.95 6.12
CA PRO A 16 13.63 -1.75 7.35
C PRO A 16 13.20 -3.21 7.14
N LYS A 17 13.89 -4.15 7.79
CA LYS A 17 13.54 -5.59 7.76
C LYS A 17 12.38 -5.90 8.71
N LYS A 18 11.22 -5.32 8.42
CA LYS A 18 10.00 -5.46 9.21
C LYS A 18 8.82 -5.77 8.30
N ILE A 19 7.99 -6.73 8.71
CA ILE A 19 6.75 -7.09 8.01
C ILE A 19 5.58 -6.76 8.92
N TRP A 20 4.61 -6.04 8.38
CA TRP A 20 3.40 -5.63 9.07
C TRP A 20 2.20 -6.43 8.60
N TYR A 21 1.43 -6.94 9.55
CA TYR A 21 0.13 -7.56 9.35
C TYR A 21 -0.88 -6.95 10.32
N LYS A 22 -2.13 -6.76 9.87
CA LYS A 22 -3.24 -6.38 10.75
C LYS A 22 -4.23 -7.52 10.89
N LEU A 23 -4.44 -7.98 12.13
CA LEU A 23 -5.42 -9.01 12.46
C LEU A 23 -6.84 -8.43 12.52
N GLY A 24 -7.82 -9.21 12.06
CA GLY A 24 -9.23 -8.97 12.41
C GLY A 24 -9.53 -9.42 13.84
N ALA A 25 -10.78 -9.21 14.28
CA ALA A 25 -11.20 -9.51 15.66
C ALA A 25 -11.03 -10.99 16.10
N LYS A 26 -11.01 -11.94 15.14
CA LYS A 26 -10.78 -13.37 15.42
C LYS A 26 -9.30 -13.77 15.48
N GLY A 27 -8.38 -12.84 15.26
CA GLY A 27 -6.95 -13.12 15.24
C GLY A 27 -6.49 -13.83 13.97
N LEU A 28 -5.39 -14.57 14.07
CA LEU A 28 -4.74 -15.25 12.94
C LEU A 28 -5.35 -16.63 12.70
N SER A 29 -6.05 -16.79 11.58
CA SER A 29 -6.69 -18.04 11.19
C SER A 29 -5.73 -19.09 10.68
N HIS A 30 -6.27 -20.26 10.31
CA HIS A 30 -5.50 -21.32 9.69
C HIS A 30 -4.97 -20.89 8.31
N ASP A 31 -5.83 -20.33 7.46
CA ASP A 31 -5.46 -19.98 6.07
C ASP A 31 -4.53 -18.77 6.05
N ALA A 32 -4.84 -17.73 6.84
CA ALA A 32 -3.95 -16.58 7.04
C ALA A 32 -2.59 -16.99 7.61
N ARG A 33 -2.53 -17.96 8.52
CA ARG A 33 -1.25 -18.51 8.99
C ARG A 33 -0.51 -19.21 7.87
N GLY A 34 -1.21 -19.98 7.03
CA GLY A 34 -0.64 -20.62 5.85
C GLY A 34 0.02 -19.60 4.92
N TRP A 35 -0.74 -18.60 4.48
CA TRP A 35 -0.28 -17.55 3.57
C TRP A 35 0.88 -16.75 4.17
N THR A 36 0.69 -16.15 5.35
CA THR A 36 1.74 -15.32 5.99
C THR A 36 3.01 -16.10 6.33
N SER A 37 2.92 -17.40 6.63
CA SER A 37 4.10 -18.22 6.91
C SER A 37 5.06 -18.34 5.72
N THR A 38 4.56 -18.26 4.48
CA THR A 38 5.40 -18.30 3.28
C THR A 38 6.34 -17.10 3.25
N CYS A 39 5.81 -15.89 3.46
CA CYS A 39 6.60 -14.67 3.53
C CYS A 39 7.59 -14.67 4.70
N ILE A 40 7.16 -15.11 5.89
CA ILE A 40 8.01 -15.11 7.09
C ILE A 40 9.16 -16.12 6.96
N SER A 41 8.86 -17.34 6.51
CA SER A 41 9.87 -18.42 6.42
C SER A 41 10.91 -18.17 5.34
N GLN A 42 10.53 -17.53 4.23
CA GLN A 42 11.43 -17.13 3.15
C GLN A 42 12.34 -15.95 3.54
N ASN A 43 11.97 -15.19 4.57
CA ASN A 43 12.65 -13.96 4.97
C ASN A 43 13.09 -13.99 6.45
N PRO A 44 13.99 -14.91 6.87
CA PRO A 44 14.35 -15.11 8.27
C PRO A 44 15.04 -13.92 8.94
N GLY A 45 15.53 -12.96 8.14
CA GLY A 45 16.10 -11.70 8.64
C GLY A 45 15.06 -10.60 8.92
N TYR A 46 13.78 -10.83 8.60
CA TYR A 46 12.70 -9.90 8.82
C TYR A 46 11.94 -10.20 10.12
N HIS A 47 11.54 -9.15 10.83
CA HIS A 47 10.66 -9.27 11.98
C HIS A 47 9.21 -9.04 11.55
N ALA A 48 8.37 -10.08 11.69
CA ALA A 48 6.95 -9.97 11.42
C ALA A 48 6.17 -9.54 12.67
N GLU A 49 5.35 -8.51 12.52
CA GLU A 49 4.50 -7.97 13.57
C GLU A 49 3.04 -8.04 13.17
N PHE A 50 2.23 -8.71 14.00
CA PHE A 50 0.79 -8.85 13.83
C PHE A 50 0.07 -7.94 14.82
N LEU A 51 -0.56 -6.88 14.32
CA LEU A 51 -1.29 -5.95 15.17
C LEU A 51 -2.73 -6.43 15.41
N THR A 52 -3.17 -6.35 16.67
CA THR A 52 -4.59 -6.37 17.04
C THR A 52 -5.19 -4.97 16.91
N ASP A 53 -6.51 -4.81 17.08
CA ASP A 53 -7.11 -3.47 17.15
C ASP A 53 -6.51 -2.64 18.29
N GLN A 54 -6.30 -3.26 19.46
CA GLN A 54 -5.73 -2.58 20.62
C GLN A 54 -4.29 -2.11 20.35
N SER A 55 -3.43 -2.99 19.84
CA SER A 55 -2.03 -2.61 19.58
C SER A 55 -1.90 -1.62 18.43
N ALA A 56 -2.81 -1.65 17.45
CA ALA A 56 -2.87 -0.63 16.41
C ALA A 56 -3.28 0.74 16.97
N ASP A 57 -4.29 0.79 17.85
CA ASP A 57 -4.68 2.02 18.53
C ASP A 57 -3.54 2.59 19.38
N GLU A 58 -2.87 1.74 20.16
CA GLU A 58 -1.72 2.13 20.97
C GLU A 58 -0.57 2.67 20.11
N PHE A 59 -0.26 1.99 18.99
CA PHE A 59 0.74 2.45 18.03
C PHE A 59 0.42 3.84 17.50
N VAL A 60 -0.82 4.07 17.04
CA VAL A 60 -1.21 5.37 16.47
C VAL A 60 -1.15 6.47 17.54
N LYS A 61 -1.66 6.21 18.75
CA LYS A 61 -1.59 7.16 19.87
C LYS A 61 -0.16 7.55 20.22
N GLU A 62 0.76 6.58 20.24
CA GLU A 62 2.16 6.82 20.60
C GLU A 62 2.90 7.55 19.47
N LYS A 63 2.90 6.99 18.26
CA LYS A 63 3.72 7.47 17.14
C LYS A 63 3.24 8.80 16.57
N TYR A 64 1.94 9.10 16.70
CA TYR A 64 1.30 10.28 16.14
C TYR A 64 0.77 11.24 17.21
N ALA A 65 1.27 11.15 18.46
CA ALA A 65 0.86 12.05 19.55
C ALA A 65 0.98 13.55 19.19
N SER A 66 1.88 13.93 18.28
CA SER A 66 2.05 15.31 17.80
C SER A 66 1.10 15.72 16.67
N ARG A 67 0.27 14.79 16.17
CA ARG A 67 -0.73 14.96 15.10
C ARG A 67 -2.11 14.57 15.62
N PRO A 68 -2.74 15.42 16.45
CA PRO A 68 -4.04 15.11 17.08
C PRO A 68 -5.16 14.92 16.05
N ASP A 69 -5.03 15.50 14.86
CA ASP A 69 -5.90 15.29 13.71
C ASP A 69 -5.84 13.83 13.21
N ILE A 70 -4.63 13.26 13.05
CA ILE A 70 -4.47 11.84 12.69
C ILE A 70 -5.01 10.94 13.80
N VAL A 71 -4.64 11.21 15.05
CA VAL A 71 -5.07 10.38 16.19
C VAL A 71 -6.58 10.43 16.35
N GLY A 72 -7.19 11.61 16.28
CA GLY A 72 -8.64 11.80 16.37
C GLY A 72 -9.36 11.03 15.27
N THR A 73 -8.99 11.27 14.01
CA THR A 73 -9.60 10.58 12.87
C THR A 73 -9.47 9.07 12.97
N TYR A 74 -8.28 8.54 13.29
CA TYR A 74 -8.07 7.10 13.38
C TYR A 74 -8.89 6.43 14.51
N MET A 75 -9.02 7.12 15.65
CA MET A 75 -9.77 6.60 16.80
C MET A 75 -11.28 6.65 16.58
N ASP A 76 -11.76 7.67 15.87
CA ASP A 76 -13.17 7.87 15.63
C ASP A 76 -13.69 7.07 14.43
N LEU A 77 -12.82 6.64 13.50
CA LEU A 77 -13.23 5.76 12.40
C LEU A 77 -13.73 4.40 12.92
N THR A 78 -15.01 4.12 12.64
CA THR A 78 -15.68 2.87 13.07
C THR A 78 -15.70 1.80 11.99
N VAL A 79 -15.59 2.18 10.71
CA VAL A 79 -15.58 1.23 9.58
C VAL A 79 -14.22 0.51 9.52
N PRO A 80 -14.17 -0.83 9.73
CA PRO A 80 -12.90 -1.54 9.92
C PRO A 80 -11.92 -1.45 8.74
N ILE A 81 -12.41 -1.54 7.50
CA ILE A 81 -11.53 -1.49 6.31
C ILE A 81 -10.88 -0.11 6.14
N LEU A 82 -11.62 0.97 6.38
CA LEU A 82 -11.08 2.33 6.30
C LEU A 82 -9.97 2.55 7.34
N LYS A 83 -10.18 2.00 8.54
CA LYS A 83 -9.21 2.05 9.63
C LYS A 83 -7.97 1.20 9.32
N ALA A 84 -8.13 0.03 8.70
CA ALA A 84 -7.01 -0.82 8.29
C ALA A 84 -6.18 -0.18 7.16
N ASP A 85 -6.83 0.42 6.17
CA ASP A 85 -6.16 1.17 5.09
C ASP A 85 -5.33 2.32 5.63
N LEU A 86 -5.92 3.16 6.49
CA LEU A 86 -5.20 4.27 7.11
C LEU A 86 -4.01 3.77 7.96
N LEU A 87 -4.20 2.68 8.73
CA LEU A 87 -3.15 2.11 9.56
C LEU A 87 -1.93 1.68 8.75
N ARG A 88 -2.13 1.05 7.60
CA ARG A 88 -1.04 0.60 6.71
C ARG A 88 -0.08 1.74 6.36
N TYR A 89 -0.61 2.89 5.95
CA TYR A 89 0.21 4.05 5.60
C TYR A 89 0.90 4.65 6.83
N LEU A 90 0.23 4.66 7.99
CA LEU A 90 0.81 5.13 9.25
C LEU A 90 1.99 4.24 9.68
N LEU A 91 1.85 2.92 9.65
CA LEU A 91 2.93 1.99 10.02
C LEU A 91 4.16 2.17 9.13
N LEU A 92 3.95 2.18 7.82
CA LEU A 92 5.01 2.34 6.83
C LEU A 92 5.67 3.72 6.94
N TYR A 93 4.92 4.79 7.20
CA TYR A 93 5.53 6.11 7.41
C TYR A 93 6.38 6.15 8.68
N ALA A 94 5.83 5.69 9.82
CA ALA A 94 6.49 5.82 11.11
C ALA A 94 7.74 4.94 11.25
N GLU A 95 7.72 3.74 10.67
CA GLU A 95 8.76 2.74 10.89
C GLU A 95 9.30 2.08 9.62
N GLY A 96 8.69 2.32 8.45
CA GLY A 96 9.06 1.65 7.20
C GLY A 96 8.73 0.15 7.22
N GLY A 97 9.37 -0.58 6.32
CA GLY A 97 9.24 -2.02 6.17
C GLY A 97 8.30 -2.40 5.03
N VAL A 98 7.65 -3.55 5.18
CA VAL A 98 6.71 -4.10 4.20
C VAL A 98 5.37 -4.34 4.87
N TRP A 99 4.31 -3.83 4.26
CA TRP A 99 2.96 -4.24 4.61
C TRP A 99 2.55 -5.42 3.74
N PHE A 100 1.88 -6.39 4.36
CA PHE A 100 1.11 -7.39 3.65
C PHE A 100 -0.32 -7.50 4.19
N ASP A 101 -1.28 -7.69 3.29
CA ASP A 101 -2.59 -8.23 3.69
C ASP A 101 -2.44 -9.67 4.18
N LEU A 102 -3.39 -10.14 5.00
CA LEU A 102 -3.32 -11.47 5.63
C LEU A 102 -3.43 -12.61 4.63
N ASP A 103 -4.04 -12.35 3.47
CA ASP A 103 -4.24 -13.27 2.37
C ASP A 103 -3.23 -13.08 1.25
N VAL A 104 -2.01 -12.70 1.61
CA VAL A 104 -0.84 -12.67 0.74
C VAL A 104 0.13 -13.82 1.07
N SER A 105 0.50 -14.61 0.06
CA SER A 105 1.65 -15.53 0.11
C SER A 105 2.82 -15.00 -0.71
N CYS A 106 4.05 -15.37 -0.34
CA CYS A 106 5.27 -15.06 -1.08
C CYS A 106 5.73 -16.27 -1.89
N GLU A 107 6.22 -16.02 -3.11
CA GLU A 107 6.45 -17.06 -4.14
C GLU A 107 7.93 -17.50 -4.26
N GLY A 108 8.71 -17.36 -3.19
CA GLY A 108 10.06 -17.94 -3.08
C GLY A 108 11.21 -16.98 -3.32
N ILE A 109 10.95 -15.77 -3.81
CA ILE A 109 11.97 -14.73 -3.99
C ILE A 109 12.04 -13.87 -2.71
N PRO A 110 13.20 -13.81 -2.03
CA PRO A 110 13.36 -13.00 -0.82
C PRO A 110 13.07 -11.51 -1.06
N ILE A 111 12.51 -10.85 -0.06
CA ILE A 111 12.15 -9.41 -0.12
C ILE A 111 13.39 -8.54 -0.37
N ASP A 112 14.56 -8.93 0.14
CA ASP A 112 15.83 -8.24 -0.11
C ASP A 112 16.20 -8.19 -1.62
N GLU A 113 15.61 -9.06 -2.45
CA GLU A 113 15.86 -9.15 -3.89
C GLU A 113 14.79 -8.45 -4.74
N TRP A 114 13.71 -7.94 -4.13
CA TRP A 114 12.60 -7.30 -4.87
C TRP A 114 13.01 -5.95 -5.51
N VAL A 115 14.02 -5.30 -4.94
CA VAL A 115 14.58 -4.05 -5.46
C VAL A 115 15.89 -4.36 -6.17
N PRO A 116 15.99 -4.14 -7.50
CA PRO A 116 17.23 -4.25 -8.25
C PRO A 116 18.35 -3.41 -7.63
N GLU A 117 19.59 -3.90 -7.68
CA GLU A 117 20.75 -3.30 -7.01
C GLU A 117 20.92 -1.81 -7.38
N GLU A 118 20.70 -1.47 -8.65
CA GLU A 118 20.80 -0.11 -9.18
C GLU A 118 19.79 0.87 -8.58
N PHE A 119 18.69 0.39 -7.99
CA PHE A 119 17.65 1.22 -7.38
C PHE A 119 17.66 1.17 -5.85
N ARG A 120 18.48 0.31 -5.21
CA ARG A 120 18.47 0.11 -3.76
C ARG A 120 18.81 1.34 -2.93
N GLU A 121 19.57 2.29 -3.46
CA GLU A 121 19.90 3.53 -2.75
C GLU A 121 18.86 4.63 -2.95
N ASP A 122 18.15 4.62 -4.08
CA ASP A 122 17.26 5.70 -4.50
C ASP A 122 15.77 5.39 -4.22
N ALA A 123 15.37 4.11 -4.26
CA ALA A 123 14.00 3.70 -3.98
C ALA A 123 13.64 3.93 -2.50
N SER A 124 12.65 4.79 -2.27
CA SER A 124 12.09 5.10 -0.96
C SER A 124 10.71 4.49 -0.76
N LEU A 125 9.92 4.39 -1.83
CA LEU A 125 8.65 3.67 -1.87
C LEU A 125 8.71 2.66 -3.01
N VAL A 126 8.27 1.43 -2.77
CA VAL A 126 8.18 0.37 -3.77
C VAL A 126 6.72 -0.06 -3.86
N VAL A 127 6.17 0.06 -5.05
CA VAL A 127 4.78 -0.26 -5.41
C VAL A 127 4.76 -1.13 -6.65
N GLY A 128 3.67 -1.82 -6.91
CA GLY A 128 3.45 -2.51 -8.19
C GLY A 128 2.04 -2.30 -8.67
N TRP A 129 1.84 -2.37 -9.98
CA TRP A 129 0.51 -2.20 -10.56
C TRP A 129 -0.44 -3.34 -10.20
N GLU A 130 -1.69 -2.99 -9.93
CA GLU A 130 -2.76 -3.96 -9.70
C GLU A 130 -3.37 -4.43 -11.03
N PHE A 131 -3.82 -3.48 -11.85
CA PHE A 131 -4.34 -3.68 -13.19
C PHE A 131 -3.51 -2.81 -14.14
N ASP A 132 -2.81 -3.40 -15.10
CA ASP A 132 -1.91 -2.66 -15.98
C ASP A 132 -1.79 -3.26 -17.38
N ALA A 133 -1.37 -4.52 -17.50
CA ALA A 133 -1.12 -5.18 -18.78
C ALA A 133 -2.25 -6.12 -19.22
N GLY A 134 -2.57 -6.13 -20.51
CA GLY A 134 -3.55 -7.04 -21.11
C GLY A 134 -4.97 -6.48 -21.21
N TYR A 135 -5.11 -5.16 -21.19
CA TYR A 135 -6.40 -4.46 -21.26
C TYR A 135 -6.48 -3.64 -22.54
N ASP A 136 -7.57 -3.81 -23.30
CA ASP A 136 -7.83 -3.14 -24.58
C ASP A 136 -8.76 -1.92 -24.46
N PHE A 137 -9.03 -1.48 -23.24
CA PHE A 137 -9.85 -0.31 -22.92
C PHE A 137 -9.10 0.66 -22.02
N LEU A 138 -9.49 1.93 -22.06
CA LEU A 138 -8.96 2.94 -21.15
C LEU A 138 -9.57 2.77 -19.75
N PHE A 139 -8.72 2.73 -18.73
CA PHE A 139 -9.12 2.68 -17.33
C PHE A 139 -8.13 3.44 -16.47
N GLU A 140 -8.55 3.78 -15.26
CA GLU A 140 -7.68 4.40 -14.27
C GLU A 140 -6.86 3.31 -13.56
N ARG A 141 -5.55 3.31 -13.82
CA ARG A 141 -4.60 2.39 -13.19
C ARG A 141 -4.44 2.71 -11.71
N GLN A 142 -4.12 1.69 -10.93
CA GLN A 142 -3.88 1.83 -9.49
C GLN A 142 -2.76 0.90 -9.04
N PHE A 143 -2.06 1.31 -7.99
CA PHE A 143 -1.11 0.43 -7.33
C PHE A 143 -1.81 -0.59 -6.45
N THR A 144 -1.22 -1.77 -6.38
CA THR A 144 -1.53 -2.74 -5.34
C THR A 144 -1.36 -2.12 -3.95
N THR A 145 -2.21 -2.56 -3.04
CA THR A 145 -2.19 -2.11 -1.64
C THR A 145 -2.06 -3.24 -0.63
N TRP A 146 -2.24 -4.48 -1.09
CA TRP A 146 -1.98 -5.69 -0.32
C TRP A 146 -0.49 -5.99 -0.11
N ALA A 147 0.40 -5.33 -0.86
CA ALA A 147 1.85 -5.41 -0.70
C ALA A 147 2.48 -4.05 -1.00
N VAL A 148 3.02 -3.38 0.02
CA VAL A 148 3.69 -2.07 -0.14
C VAL A 148 4.95 -2.06 0.71
N MET A 149 6.05 -1.60 0.14
CA MET A 149 7.36 -1.59 0.80
C MET A 149 7.91 -0.16 0.82
N ALA A 150 8.42 0.30 1.97
CA ALA A 150 8.84 1.69 2.12
C ALA A 150 9.97 1.87 3.14
N ARG A 151 10.78 2.91 2.92
CA ARG A 151 11.64 3.47 3.97
C ARG A 151 10.81 4.15 5.04
N LYS A 152 11.43 4.42 6.18
CA LYS A 152 10.85 5.26 7.21
C LYS A 152 10.76 6.72 6.73
N GLY A 153 9.64 7.37 7.00
CA GLY A 153 9.46 8.82 6.81
C GLY A 153 9.20 9.26 5.37
N VAL A 154 8.78 8.35 4.50
CA VAL A 154 8.54 8.65 3.07
C VAL A 154 7.43 9.69 2.92
N PRO A 155 7.68 10.85 2.29
CA PRO A 155 6.69 11.92 2.21
C PRO A 155 5.42 11.55 1.42
N HIS A 156 5.51 10.62 0.46
CA HIS A 156 4.37 10.10 -0.29
C HIS A 156 3.32 9.45 0.62
N LEU A 157 3.77 8.67 1.62
CA LEU A 157 2.86 8.03 2.57
C LEU A 157 2.15 9.04 3.47
N MET A 158 2.84 10.10 3.88
CA MET A 158 2.18 11.17 4.65
C MET A 158 1.17 11.94 3.80
N ALA A 159 1.44 12.15 2.50
CA ALA A 159 0.46 12.76 1.61
C ALA A 159 -0.83 11.93 1.53
N VAL A 160 -0.71 10.60 1.43
CA VAL A 160 -1.88 9.70 1.47
C VAL A 160 -2.64 9.82 2.80
N VAL A 161 -1.92 9.84 3.93
CA VAL A 161 -2.52 10.00 5.27
C VAL A 161 -3.25 11.33 5.39
N ASP A 162 -2.62 12.44 4.99
CA ASP A 162 -3.20 13.78 5.08
C ASP A 162 -4.46 13.88 4.18
N ASP A 163 -4.43 13.31 2.97
CA ASP A 163 -5.58 13.28 2.06
C ASP A 163 -6.75 12.46 2.61
N ILE A 164 -6.47 11.31 3.24
CA ILE A 164 -7.51 10.50 3.90
C ILE A 164 -8.11 11.25 5.09
N VAL A 165 -7.27 11.83 5.95
CA VAL A 165 -7.74 12.60 7.12
C VAL A 165 -8.62 13.77 6.69
N GLN A 166 -8.23 14.49 5.63
CA GLN A 166 -9.05 15.56 5.07
C GLN A 166 -10.35 15.02 4.47
N SER A 167 -10.30 13.95 3.68
CA SER A 167 -11.50 13.35 3.05
C SER A 167 -12.51 12.86 4.10
N VAL A 168 -12.03 12.31 5.22
CA VAL A 168 -12.88 11.91 6.35
C VAL A 168 -13.56 13.12 7.00
N ALA A 169 -12.82 14.22 7.20
CA ALA A 169 -13.40 15.45 7.72
C ALA A 169 -14.45 16.04 6.76
N ASP A 170 -14.16 16.08 5.46
CA ASP A 170 -15.04 16.64 4.44
C ASP A 170 -16.36 15.85 4.34
N VAL A 171 -16.29 14.51 4.36
CA VAL A 171 -17.50 13.66 4.33
C VAL A 171 -18.32 13.83 5.61
N ALA A 172 -17.67 13.92 6.77
CA ALA A 172 -18.37 14.17 8.03
C ALA A 172 -19.10 15.53 8.01
N GLU A 173 -18.44 16.59 7.56
CA GLU A 173 -19.02 17.92 7.42
C GLU A 173 -20.18 17.95 6.42
N ALA A 174 -19.98 17.40 5.22
CA ALA A 174 -20.98 17.39 4.15
C ALA A 174 -22.28 16.65 4.56
N ASN A 175 -22.17 15.70 5.48
CA ASN A 175 -23.30 14.92 6.00
C ASN A 175 -23.80 15.39 7.37
N ASN A 176 -23.24 16.49 7.91
CA ASN A 176 -23.54 17.00 9.26
C ASN A 176 -23.47 15.89 10.33
N ALA A 177 -22.41 15.09 10.25
CA ALA A 177 -22.15 13.92 11.08
C ALA A 177 -20.80 14.03 11.80
N THR A 178 -20.60 13.26 12.86
CA THR A 178 -19.26 13.03 13.43
C THR A 178 -18.53 11.93 12.66
N ILE A 179 -17.20 11.85 12.76
CA ILE A 179 -16.41 10.78 12.14
C ILE A 179 -16.91 9.40 12.60
N SER A 180 -17.25 9.26 13.89
CA SER A 180 -17.80 8.02 14.45
C SER A 180 -19.18 7.61 13.91
N GLN A 181 -19.89 8.53 13.26
CA GLN A 181 -21.17 8.26 12.61
C GLN A 181 -21.02 7.88 11.14
N LEU A 182 -19.81 7.98 10.57
CA LEU A 182 -19.55 7.54 9.20
C LEU A 182 -19.72 6.03 9.08
N ASN A 183 -20.32 5.63 7.97
CA ASN A 183 -20.54 4.24 7.59
C ASN A 183 -20.35 4.11 6.07
N MET A 184 -20.45 2.89 5.56
CA MET A 184 -20.25 2.59 4.13
C MET A 184 -21.18 3.38 3.20
N ASP A 185 -22.42 3.67 3.61
CA ASP A 185 -23.37 4.44 2.80
C ASP A 185 -22.94 5.92 2.66
N LEU A 186 -22.29 6.46 3.69
CA LEU A 186 -21.83 7.86 3.70
C LEU A 186 -20.49 8.04 3.00
N VAL A 187 -19.57 7.09 3.13
CA VAL A 187 -18.21 7.20 2.55
C VAL A 187 -18.15 6.77 1.09
N GLY A 188 -19.09 5.95 0.63
CA GLY A 188 -19.13 5.44 -0.74
C GLY A 188 -18.08 4.38 -1.01
N ASP A 189 -17.33 4.53 -2.11
CA ASP A 189 -16.38 3.53 -2.56
C ASP A 189 -15.07 3.56 -1.75
N VAL A 190 -14.81 2.48 -1.01
CA VAL A 190 -13.58 2.28 -0.23
C VAL A 190 -12.34 2.42 -1.10
N VAL A 191 -12.38 1.94 -2.35
CA VAL A 191 -11.25 1.97 -3.28
C VAL A 191 -10.77 3.41 -3.52
N GLU A 192 -11.70 4.35 -3.61
CA GLU A 192 -11.42 5.78 -3.84
C GLU A 192 -11.27 6.57 -2.54
N PHE A 193 -11.87 6.08 -1.45
CA PHE A 193 -11.85 6.78 -0.17
C PHE A 193 -10.53 6.56 0.58
N THR A 194 -10.14 5.31 0.84
CA THR A 194 -8.90 4.96 1.59
C THR A 194 -8.02 3.93 0.89
N GLY A 195 -8.57 3.24 -0.10
CA GLY A 195 -7.97 2.09 -0.76
C GLY A 195 -7.00 2.42 -1.90
N PRO A 196 -6.82 1.50 -2.87
CA PRO A 196 -5.75 1.58 -3.86
C PRO A 196 -5.81 2.79 -4.79
N ARG A 197 -7.00 3.28 -5.15
CA ARG A 197 -7.11 4.46 -6.02
C ARG A 197 -6.76 5.74 -5.28
N ARG A 198 -7.18 5.86 -4.01
CA ARG A 198 -6.72 6.95 -3.13
C ARG A 198 -5.19 6.95 -3.04
N PHE A 199 -4.60 5.80 -2.75
CA PHE A 199 -3.16 5.64 -2.62
C PHE A 199 -2.41 6.05 -3.87
N ALA A 200 -2.79 5.50 -5.04
CA ALA A 200 -2.16 5.80 -6.32
C ALA A 200 -2.22 7.30 -6.65
N LYS A 201 -3.38 7.93 -6.44
CA LYS A 201 -3.57 9.36 -6.65
C LYS A 201 -2.66 10.21 -5.77
N SER A 202 -2.70 10.02 -4.45
CA SER A 202 -1.92 10.85 -3.51
C SER A 202 -0.41 10.67 -3.68
N VAL A 203 0.06 9.44 -3.96
CA VAL A 203 1.47 9.18 -4.28
C VAL A 203 1.87 9.89 -5.56
N THR A 204 1.06 9.79 -6.62
CA THR A 204 1.30 10.42 -7.92
C THR A 204 1.37 11.93 -7.82
N GLU A 205 0.37 12.56 -7.21
CA GLU A 205 0.31 14.01 -7.04
C GLU A 205 1.53 14.52 -6.25
N ARG A 206 1.91 13.80 -5.18
CA ARG A 206 3.10 14.16 -4.40
C ARG A 206 4.40 13.98 -5.18
N LEU A 207 4.53 12.90 -5.93
CA LEU A 207 5.70 12.62 -6.76
C LEU A 207 5.90 13.71 -7.81
N TRP A 208 4.87 14.06 -8.57
CA TRP A 208 4.96 15.09 -9.61
C TRP A 208 5.20 16.48 -9.06
N ALA A 209 4.58 16.82 -7.94
CA ALA A 209 4.90 18.05 -7.21
C ALA A 209 6.39 18.10 -6.82
N SER A 210 6.99 16.97 -6.42
CA SER A 210 8.41 16.89 -6.08
C SER A 210 9.34 17.04 -7.29
N LEU A 211 8.91 16.56 -8.46
CA LEU A 211 9.65 16.68 -9.72
C LEU A 211 9.41 18.02 -10.43
N LYS A 212 8.59 18.91 -9.85
CA LYS A 212 8.14 20.17 -10.47
C LYS A 212 7.47 19.95 -11.84
N GLN A 213 6.85 18.79 -12.01
CA GLN A 213 5.98 18.50 -13.14
C GLN A 213 4.55 18.88 -12.73
N THR A 214 3.85 19.62 -13.57
CA THR A 214 2.52 20.17 -13.28
C THR A 214 1.39 19.39 -13.94
N ASP A 215 1.72 18.37 -14.73
CA ASP A 215 0.80 17.80 -15.70
C ASP A 215 0.24 16.46 -15.18
N GLY A 216 -0.38 16.44 -14.00
CA GLY A 216 -1.24 15.34 -13.52
C GLY A 216 -0.78 13.90 -13.86
N TRP A 217 -1.66 13.07 -14.41
CA TRP A 217 -1.30 11.72 -14.89
C TRP A 217 -0.54 11.72 -16.23
N ASP A 218 -0.41 12.88 -16.89
CA ASP A 218 0.35 13.05 -18.14
C ASP A 218 1.86 12.95 -17.82
N GLY A 219 2.39 11.73 -17.87
CA GLY A 219 3.76 11.42 -17.46
C GLY A 219 3.97 9.96 -17.04
N TRP A 220 2.86 9.21 -16.88
CA TRP A 220 2.90 7.79 -16.52
C TRP A 220 2.94 6.82 -17.70
N ASP A 221 2.78 7.28 -18.94
CA ASP A 221 2.79 6.41 -20.14
C ASP A 221 4.01 5.48 -20.18
N ASP A 222 5.14 6.02 -19.75
CA ASP A 222 6.44 5.37 -19.68
C ASP A 222 6.55 4.29 -18.58
N TYR A 223 5.58 4.22 -17.68
CA TYR A 223 5.54 3.34 -16.51
C TYR A 223 4.39 2.32 -16.57
N TYR A 224 3.54 2.40 -17.60
CA TYR A 224 2.50 1.42 -17.87
C TYR A 224 3.03 0.26 -18.70
N GLU A 225 2.44 -0.91 -18.48
CA GLU A 225 2.74 -2.14 -19.21
C GLU A 225 4.24 -2.47 -19.18
N ILE A 226 4.91 -2.06 -18.10
CA ILE A 226 6.35 -2.25 -17.94
C ILE A 226 6.65 -3.72 -17.68
N LEU A 227 7.75 -4.18 -18.25
CA LEU A 227 8.23 -5.55 -18.11
C LEU A 227 9.42 -5.65 -17.15
N GLU A 228 9.97 -4.52 -16.74
CA GLU A 228 11.09 -4.40 -15.82
C GLU A 228 10.81 -3.27 -14.80
N PRO A 229 11.31 -3.36 -13.56
CA PRO A 229 11.14 -2.30 -12.57
C PRO A 229 11.63 -0.93 -13.07
N LYS A 230 10.84 0.12 -12.84
CA LYS A 230 11.17 1.48 -13.28
C LYS A 230 11.05 2.47 -12.13
N LEU A 231 12.09 3.28 -11.93
CA LEU A 231 12.14 4.28 -10.85
C LEU A 231 11.61 5.64 -11.34
N ALA A 232 10.56 6.13 -10.68
CA ALA A 232 9.98 7.46 -10.86
C ALA A 232 10.33 8.34 -9.65
N GLY A 233 11.34 9.21 -9.80
CA GLY A 233 11.89 9.93 -8.64
C GLY A 233 12.47 8.97 -7.61
N ASP A 234 11.82 8.83 -6.46
CA ASP A 234 12.14 7.89 -5.38
C ASP A 234 11.07 6.78 -5.21
N VAL A 235 10.13 6.66 -6.16
CA VAL A 235 9.10 5.62 -6.20
C VAL A 235 9.49 4.57 -7.24
N LEU A 236 9.80 3.35 -6.79
CA LEU A 236 10.06 2.22 -7.67
C LEU A 236 8.74 1.51 -8.01
N VAL A 237 8.45 1.41 -9.30
CA VAL A 237 7.26 0.76 -9.83
C VAL A 237 7.65 -0.60 -10.36
N LEU A 238 7.06 -1.65 -9.78
CA LEU A 238 7.22 -3.03 -10.22
C LEU A 238 6.17 -3.36 -11.30
N PRO A 239 6.53 -4.18 -12.29
CA PRO A 239 5.59 -4.73 -13.27
C PRO A 239 4.36 -5.39 -12.63
N GLY A 240 3.21 -5.32 -13.29
CA GLY A 240 1.96 -5.91 -12.80
C GLY A 240 2.08 -7.40 -12.45
N TYR A 241 2.87 -8.18 -13.20
CA TYR A 241 3.15 -9.57 -12.88
C TYR A 241 3.81 -9.79 -11.51
N SER A 242 4.49 -8.79 -10.96
CA SER A 242 5.27 -8.95 -9.71
C SER A 242 4.37 -9.08 -8.50
N LEU A 243 3.30 -8.27 -8.41
CA LEU A 243 2.41 -8.23 -7.23
C LEU A 243 0.96 -8.64 -7.54
N ALA A 244 0.57 -8.66 -8.82
CA ALA A 244 -0.80 -8.88 -9.28
C ALA A 244 -0.86 -9.76 -10.54
N ALA A 245 -0.06 -10.83 -10.62
CA ALA A 245 0.03 -11.71 -11.79
C ALA A 245 -1.32 -12.22 -12.32
N LEU A 246 -2.30 -12.48 -11.43
CA LEU A 246 -3.62 -12.97 -11.81
C LEU A 246 -4.45 -11.99 -12.66
N PHE A 247 -4.09 -10.70 -12.65
CA PHE A 247 -4.80 -9.64 -13.36
C PHE A 247 -3.98 -8.95 -14.44
N ASN A 248 -2.78 -9.44 -14.72
CA ASN A 248 -1.92 -8.86 -15.74
C ASN A 248 -1.53 -9.94 -16.72
N THR A 249 -1.95 -9.77 -17.97
CA THR A 249 -1.64 -10.69 -19.07
C THR A 249 -0.74 -10.01 -20.08
N TYR A 250 0.17 -10.77 -20.66
CA TYR A 250 1.20 -10.28 -21.56
C TYR A 250 1.16 -11.06 -22.87
N GLU A 251 1.48 -10.38 -23.98
CA GLU A 251 1.53 -10.98 -25.31
C GLU A 251 2.62 -12.06 -25.42
N GLU A 252 2.46 -12.96 -26.40
CA GLU A 252 3.39 -14.09 -26.60
C GLU A 252 4.84 -13.62 -26.79
N GLU A 253 5.04 -12.48 -27.46
CA GLU A 253 6.36 -11.90 -27.72
C GLU A 253 7.09 -11.38 -26.47
N ASP A 254 6.35 -11.08 -25.40
CA ASP A 254 6.92 -10.57 -24.14
C ASP A 254 7.10 -11.67 -23.08
N GLN A 255 6.62 -12.89 -23.33
CA GLN A 255 6.66 -13.98 -22.33
C GLN A 255 8.07 -14.30 -21.82
N GLU A 256 9.11 -14.12 -22.64
CA GLU A 256 10.51 -14.33 -22.21
C GLU A 256 11.02 -13.23 -21.27
N ARG A 257 10.36 -12.07 -21.24
CA ARG A 257 10.70 -10.90 -20.43
C ARG A 257 9.85 -10.78 -19.16
N VAL A 258 8.70 -11.46 -19.13
CA VAL A 258 7.84 -11.53 -17.95
C VAL A 258 8.57 -12.29 -16.84
N GLY A 259 8.81 -11.59 -15.73
CA GLY A 259 9.40 -12.16 -14.54
C GLY A 259 8.42 -12.99 -13.70
N PRO A 260 8.92 -13.67 -12.67
CA PRO A 260 8.09 -14.41 -11.73
C PRO A 260 7.22 -13.47 -10.89
N SER A 261 6.08 -13.96 -10.42
CA SER A 261 5.33 -13.30 -9.35
C SER A 261 6.14 -13.34 -8.06
N LEU A 262 6.16 -12.22 -7.32
CA LEU A 262 6.80 -12.13 -6.01
C LEU A 262 5.84 -12.56 -4.90
N VAL A 263 4.55 -12.30 -5.10
CA VAL A 263 3.47 -12.66 -4.19
C VAL A 263 2.24 -13.18 -4.93
N VAL A 264 1.34 -13.83 -4.19
CA VAL A 264 -0.04 -14.11 -4.62
C VAL A 264 -0.98 -13.54 -3.57
N HIS A 265 -1.92 -12.71 -4.01
CA HIS A 265 -3.06 -12.27 -3.20
C HIS A 265 -4.24 -13.22 -3.46
N HIS A 266 -4.82 -13.78 -2.40
CA HIS A 266 -5.79 -14.88 -2.46
C HIS A 266 -7.25 -14.40 -2.52
N TYR A 267 -7.50 -13.08 -2.46
CA TYR A 267 -8.84 -12.47 -2.55
C TYR A 267 -9.86 -13.09 -1.60
N ALA A 268 -9.42 -13.42 -0.39
CA ALA A 268 -10.27 -14.07 0.62
C ALA A 268 -11.47 -13.19 1.00
N GLY A 269 -11.36 -11.87 0.77
CA GLY A 269 -12.47 -10.93 0.91
C GLY A 269 -12.95 -10.78 2.36
N THR A 270 -12.11 -11.18 3.32
CA THR A 270 -12.47 -11.24 4.74
C THR A 270 -12.83 -9.87 5.29
N TRP A 271 -12.42 -8.77 4.67
CA TRP A 271 -12.81 -7.44 5.12
C TRP A 271 -14.23 -7.01 4.71
N LYS A 272 -14.90 -7.73 3.79
CA LYS A 272 -16.22 -7.37 3.22
C LYS A 272 -17.38 -7.69 4.17
N ASN A 273 -17.29 -7.28 5.42
CA ASN A 273 -18.35 -7.38 6.43
C ASN A 273 -18.25 -6.21 7.43
N GLU A 274 -19.31 -5.99 8.21
CA GLU A 274 -19.37 -4.88 9.18
C GLU A 274 -18.36 -4.97 10.33
N PHE A 275 -17.80 -6.17 10.57
CA PHE A 275 -16.88 -6.42 11.69
C PHE A 275 -15.40 -6.36 11.30
N GLY A 276 -15.08 -6.43 10.00
CA GLY A 276 -13.72 -6.57 9.49
C GLY A 276 -13.08 -7.95 9.79
N GLY A 277 -12.26 -8.43 8.86
CA GLY A 277 -11.60 -9.75 8.98
C GLY A 277 -12.58 -10.93 9.01
N GLU A 278 -12.14 -12.11 9.41
CA GLU A 278 -12.81 -13.41 9.18
C GLU A 278 -14.14 -13.68 9.94
N ARG A 279 -14.96 -12.67 10.17
CA ARG A 279 -16.34 -12.85 10.59
C ARG A 279 -17.22 -13.07 9.36
N VAL A 280 -17.87 -14.23 9.32
CA VAL A 280 -19.08 -14.46 8.54
C VAL A 280 -20.24 -14.26 9.52
N GLU A 281 -21.33 -13.60 9.10
CA GLU A 281 -22.56 -13.47 9.90
C GLU A 281 -22.95 -14.85 10.47
N GLU A 282 -23.28 -14.90 11.77
CA GLU A 282 -23.71 -16.14 12.44
C GLU A 282 -25.08 -16.64 11.95
#